data_AF-A0ABC8QYV8-F1
#
_entry.id   AF-A0ABC8QYV8-F1
#
_cell.length_a   1.000
_cell.length_b   1.000
_cell.length_c   1.000
_cell.angle_alpha   90.00
_cell.angle_beta   90.00
_cell.angle_gamma   90.00
#
_symmetry.space_group_name_H-M   'P 1'
#
loop_
_entity.id
_entity.type
_entity.pdbx_description
1 polymer ?
#
loop_
_entity_poly.entity_id
_entity_poly.type
_entity_poly.pdbx_seq_one_letter_code
_entity_poly.pdbx_strand_id
1 'polypeptide(L)'
;MDEISVGYERLAELQVLMDEISVGYERLAELQVKKVNGIEIENLKHLCQLVEDCKEEGLRFDLDDERVIVLNYGMAKIATSRILKHHRIPSAMSSDLVHKESIPEIGVACSV
;
A
#
# COMPACT_ATOMS: atom_id res chain seq x y z
N MET A 1 -26.15 -19.94 -20.04
CA MET A 1 -24.74 -19.53 -19.97
C MET A 1 -24.64 -18.79 -18.66
N ASP A 2 -24.16 -19.47 -17.64
CA ASP A 2 -23.99 -18.89 -16.31
C ASP A 2 -22.96 -17.78 -16.42
N GLU A 3 -23.42 -16.54 -16.36
CA GLU A 3 -22.58 -15.39 -16.08
C GLU A 3 -22.16 -15.56 -14.61
N ILE A 4 -21.10 -16.35 -14.41
CA ILE A 4 -20.35 -16.31 -13.16
C ILE A 4 -19.81 -14.89 -13.13
N SER A 5 -20.56 -14.01 -12.47
CA SER A 5 -20.04 -12.77 -11.92
C SER A 5 -18.99 -13.23 -10.92
N VAL A 6 -17.77 -13.47 -11.42
CA VAL A 6 -16.59 -13.59 -10.59
C VAL A 6 -16.54 -12.24 -9.90
N GLY A 7 -16.96 -12.21 -8.64
CA GLY A 7 -16.88 -11.02 -7.82
C GLY A 7 -15.42 -10.58 -7.86
N TYR A 8 -15.13 -9.54 -8.64
CA TYR A 8 -13.81 -8.95 -8.67
C TYR A 8 -13.61 -8.32 -7.29
N GLU A 9 -12.92 -9.03 -6.41
CA GLU A 9 -12.52 -8.49 -5.13
C GLU A 9 -11.51 -7.37 -5.40
N ARG A 10 -11.97 -6.12 -5.30
CA ARG A 10 -11.11 -4.94 -5.46
C ARG A 10 -10.22 -4.84 -4.22
N LEU A 11 -8.95 -5.24 -4.35
CA LEU A 11 -8.02 -5.32 -3.22
C LEU A 11 -7.59 -3.95 -2.69
N ALA A 12 -7.32 -3.00 -3.59
CA ALA A 12 -6.98 -1.61 -3.27
C ALA A 12 -7.20 -0.71 -4.49
N GLU A 13 -7.98 0.36 -4.36
CA GLU A 13 -8.20 1.35 -5.41
C GLU A 13 -7.41 2.63 -5.10
N LEU A 14 -6.59 3.09 -6.05
CA LEU A 14 -5.80 4.30 -5.88
C LEU A 14 -6.66 5.54 -6.15
N GLN A 15 -6.61 6.45 -5.18
CA GLN A 15 -7.00 7.85 -5.37
C GLN A 15 -5.82 8.74 -5.01
N VAL A 16 -5.50 9.68 -5.89
CA VAL A 16 -4.37 10.59 -5.69
C VAL A 16 -4.83 11.82 -4.92
N LEU A 17 -4.25 12.02 -3.73
CA LEU A 17 -4.42 13.26 -2.98
C LEU A 17 -3.52 14.33 -3.60
N MET A 18 -4.11 15.47 -3.96
CA MET A 18 -3.38 16.57 -4.59
C MET A 18 -2.39 17.24 -3.62
N ASP A 19 -1.12 17.32 -4.04
CA ASP A 19 0.00 17.98 -3.37
C ASP A 19 1.12 18.21 -4.42
N GLU A 20 2.14 19.02 -4.10
CA GLU A 20 3.29 19.26 -5.00
C GLU A 20 3.99 17.96 -5.42
N ILE A 21 3.99 16.93 -4.55
CA ILE A 21 4.60 15.63 -4.84
C ILE A 21 3.75 14.75 -5.78
N SER A 22 2.47 15.07 -5.98
CA SER A 22 1.55 14.28 -6.79
C SER A 22 1.24 14.88 -8.17
N VAL A 23 1.96 15.94 -8.56
CA VAL A 23 1.86 16.55 -9.91
C VAL A 23 2.22 15.53 -10.99
N GLY A 24 1.38 15.41 -12.02
CA GLY A 24 1.52 14.45 -13.13
C GLY A 24 0.79 13.12 -12.92
N TYR A 25 0.17 12.92 -11.75
CA TYR A 25 -0.56 11.70 -11.40
C TYR A 25 -2.10 11.89 -11.37
N GLU A 26 -2.61 13.00 -11.90
CA GLU A 26 -4.00 13.42 -11.77
C GLU A 26 -5.00 12.47 -12.48
N ARG A 27 -4.51 11.63 -13.39
CA ARG A 27 -5.30 10.65 -14.17
C ARG A 27 -5.14 9.20 -13.67
N LEU A 28 -4.67 9.01 -12.44
CA LEU A 28 -4.51 7.68 -11.82
C LEU A 28 -5.75 7.20 -11.04
N ALA A 29 -6.88 7.90 -11.15
CA ALA A 29 -8.11 7.46 -10.50
C ALA A 29 -8.57 6.09 -11.05
N GLU A 30 -9.16 5.27 -10.17
CA GLU A 30 -9.80 3.98 -10.47
C GLU A 30 -8.84 2.83 -10.84
N LEU A 31 -7.55 2.95 -10.51
CA LEU A 31 -6.56 1.89 -10.76
C LEU A 31 -6.31 1.02 -9.55
N GLN A 32 -6.04 -0.26 -9.80
CA GLN A 32 -5.67 -1.20 -8.76
C GLN A 32 -4.17 -1.41 -8.70
N VAL A 33 -3.62 -1.48 -7.49
CA VAL A 33 -2.24 -1.94 -7.28
C VAL A 33 -2.21 -3.45 -7.47
N LYS A 34 -1.26 -3.94 -8.27
CA LYS A 34 -0.98 -5.37 -8.44
C LYS A 34 0.27 -5.81 -7.71
N LYS A 35 1.32 -4.97 -7.72
CA LYS A 35 2.61 -5.29 -7.09
C LYS A 35 3.22 -4.11 -6.37
N VAL A 36 3.98 -4.40 -5.33
CA VAL A 36 4.89 -3.45 -4.67
C VAL A 36 6.31 -4.01 -4.75
N ASN A 37 7.23 -3.24 -5.32
CA ASN A 37 8.62 -3.65 -5.56
C ASN A 37 8.72 -5.05 -6.23
N GLY A 38 7.81 -5.35 -7.15
CA GLY A 38 7.75 -6.64 -7.87
C GLY A 38 7.06 -7.79 -7.12
N ILE A 39 6.64 -7.59 -5.86
CA ILE A 39 5.91 -8.58 -5.05
C ILE A 39 4.40 -8.39 -5.26
N GLU A 40 3.69 -9.47 -5.62
CA GLU A 40 2.23 -9.46 -5.78
C GLU A 40 1.51 -9.24 -4.45
N ILE A 41 0.51 -8.35 -4.47
CA ILE A 41 -0.29 -8.04 -3.29
C ILE A 41 -1.50 -8.97 -3.21
N GLU A 42 -1.83 -9.40 -2.00
CA GLU A 42 -2.95 -10.32 -1.75
C GLU A 42 -4.18 -9.59 -1.21
N ASN A 43 -3.97 -8.53 -0.44
CA ASN A 43 -5.00 -7.74 0.22
C ASN A 43 -4.39 -6.42 0.73
N LEU A 44 -5.23 -5.53 1.27
CA LEU A 44 -4.81 -4.22 1.78
C LEU A 44 -3.82 -4.31 2.95
N LYS A 45 -3.95 -5.32 3.83
CA LYS A 45 -3.02 -5.53 4.95
C LYS A 45 -1.63 -5.89 4.44
N HIS A 46 -1.55 -6.79 3.45
CA HIS A 46 -0.30 -7.15 2.79
C HIS A 46 0.33 -5.95 2.08
N LEU A 47 -0.47 -5.13 1.37
CA LEU A 47 -0.01 -3.88 0.77
C LEU A 47 0.63 -2.94 1.81
N CYS A 48 -0.06 -2.69 2.93
CA CYS A 48 0.47 -1.85 4.01
C CYS A 48 1.78 -2.40 4.59
N GLN A 49 1.87 -3.72 4.80
CA GLN A 49 3.09 -4.37 5.29
C GLN A 49 4.27 -4.16 4.33
N LEU A 50 4.09 -4.39 3.03
CA LEU A 50 5.14 -4.19 2.03
C LEU A 50 5.63 -2.73 1.97
N VAL A 51 4.72 -1.77 2.13
CA VAL A 51 5.07 -0.35 2.16
C VAL A 51 5.81 0.02 3.43
N GLU A 52 5.39 -0.45 4.60
CA GLU A 52 6.05 -0.13 5.88
C GLU A 52 7.40 -0.82 6.05
N ASP A 53 7.55 -2.04 5.53
CA ASP A 53 8.80 -2.82 5.60
C ASP A 53 9.80 -2.45 4.49
N CYS A 54 9.46 -1.51 3.61
CA CYS A 54 10.35 -1.05 2.54
C CYS A 54 11.65 -0.46 3.10
N LYS A 55 12.78 -0.99 2.62
CA LYS A 55 14.14 -0.57 2.98
C LYS A 55 14.89 0.08 1.81
N GLU A 56 14.24 0.15 0.66
CA GLU A 56 14.79 0.70 -0.57
C GLU A 56 14.56 2.22 -0.62
N GLU A 57 15.34 2.92 -1.43
CA GLU A 57 15.15 4.37 -1.65
C GLU A 57 13.84 4.65 -2.42
N GLY A 58 13.47 3.73 -3.30
CA GLY A 58 12.28 3.81 -4.14
C GLY A 58 11.19 2.86 -3.68
N LEU A 59 9.94 3.31 -3.78
CA LEU A 59 8.75 2.49 -3.64
C LEU A 59 8.05 2.43 -5.01
N ARG A 60 8.04 1.25 -5.60
CA ARG A 60 7.46 0.98 -6.93
C ARG A 60 6.09 0.33 -6.77
N PHE A 61 5.09 0.88 -7.43
CA PHE A 61 3.76 0.29 -7.57
C PHE A 61 3.52 -0.08 -9.03
N ASP A 62 3.24 -1.35 -9.29
CA ASP A 62 2.76 -1.80 -10.60
C ASP A 62 1.22 -1.86 -10.56
N LEU A 63 0.57 -1.25 -11.55
CA LEU A 63 -0.89 -1.12 -11.63
C LEU A 63 -1.51 -2.15 -12.57
N ASP A 64 -2.82 -2.28 -12.50
CA ASP A 64 -3.61 -3.23 -13.29
C ASP A 64 -3.68 -2.91 -14.78
N ASP A 65 -3.43 -1.66 -15.17
CA ASP A 65 -3.33 -1.23 -16.57
C ASP A 65 -1.88 -1.12 -17.09
N GLU A 66 -0.96 -1.87 -16.48
CA GLU A 66 0.46 -1.94 -16.82
C GLU A 66 1.27 -0.67 -16.51
N ARG A 67 0.64 0.41 -16.00
CA ARG A 67 1.36 1.59 -15.53
C ARG A 67 2.17 1.29 -14.28
N VAL A 68 3.23 2.08 -14.11
CA VAL A 68 4.16 1.97 -12.98
C VAL A 68 4.33 3.34 -12.33
N ILE A 69 4.19 3.40 -11.01
CA ILE A 69 4.49 4.58 -10.20
C ILE A 69 5.74 4.28 -9.40
N VAL A 70 6.71 5.20 -9.37
CA VAL A 70 7.86 5.11 -8.48
C VAL A 70 7.93 6.37 -7.64
N LEU A 71 7.92 6.21 -6.32
CA LEU A 71 8.05 7.29 -5.35
C LEU A 71 9.40 7.18 -4.65
N ASN A 72 10.05 8.31 -4.37
CA ASN A 72 11.12 8.31 -3.37
C ASN A 72 10.49 8.11 -1.99
N TYR A 73 10.83 7.00 -1.33
CA TYR A 73 10.15 6.56 -0.12
C TYR A 73 10.35 7.53 1.06
N GLY A 74 11.57 8.04 1.23
CA GLY A 74 11.88 9.02 2.28
C GLY A 74 11.10 10.31 2.11
N MET A 75 11.07 10.85 0.88
CA MET A 75 10.30 12.06 0.57
C MET A 75 8.79 11.83 0.70
N ALA A 76 8.30 10.66 0.27
CA ALA A 76 6.89 10.30 0.41
C ALA A 76 6.48 10.26 1.88
N LYS A 77 7.26 9.65 2.78
CA LYS A 77 6.96 9.64 4.23
C LYS A 77 6.89 11.04 4.84
N ILE A 78 7.78 11.95 4.44
CA ILE A 78 7.76 13.35 4.90
C ILE A 78 6.50 14.05 4.37
N ALA A 79 6.19 13.88 3.09
CA ALA A 79 5.05 14.50 2.44
C ALA A 79 3.72 14.00 3.03
N THR A 80 3.61 12.72 3.41
CA THR A 80 2.39 12.14 4.01
C THR A 80 1.87 13.00 5.17
N SER A 81 2.74 13.41 6.09
CA SER A 81 2.32 14.23 7.24
C SER A 81 1.77 15.60 6.84
N ARG A 82 2.38 16.23 5.82
CA ARG A 82 1.91 17.50 5.23
C ARG A 82 0.55 17.33 4.55
N ILE A 83 0.40 16.29 3.73
CA ILE A 83 -0.81 15.99 2.96
C ILE A 83 -1.99 15.71 3.90
N LEU A 84 -1.82 14.85 4.91
CA LEU A 84 -2.87 14.53 5.87
C LEU A 84 -3.40 15.78 6.58
N LYS A 85 -2.49 16.67 6.99
CA LYS A 85 -2.86 17.94 7.63
C LYS A 85 -3.62 18.85 6.67
N HIS A 86 -3.17 18.98 5.42
CA HIS A 86 -3.81 19.83 4.42
C HIS A 86 -5.24 19.36 4.10
N HIS A 87 -5.44 18.05 3.96
CA HIS A 87 -6.72 17.44 3.63
C HIS A 87 -7.59 17.08 4.86
N ARG A 88 -7.14 17.45 6.07
CA ARG A 88 -7.83 17.18 7.35
C ARG A 88 -8.12 15.70 7.57
N ILE A 89 -7.21 14.83 7.14
CA ILE A 89 -7.29 13.39 7.34
C ILE A 89 -6.64 13.06 8.69
N PRO A 90 -7.36 12.43 9.63
CA PRO A 90 -6.88 12.25 11.00
C PRO A 90 -5.79 11.18 11.15
N SER A 91 -5.73 10.20 10.24
CA SER A 91 -4.76 9.10 10.28
C SER A 91 -4.39 8.64 8.87
N ALA A 92 -3.13 8.23 8.70
CA ALA A 92 -2.61 7.65 7.46
C ALA A 92 -3.21 6.26 7.16
N MET A 93 -3.56 5.51 8.20
CA MET A 93 -4.10 4.15 8.13
C MET A 93 -5.28 4.00 9.08
N SER A 94 -6.24 3.17 8.71
CA SER A 94 -7.35 2.78 9.58
C SER A 94 -6.85 1.87 10.70
N SER A 95 -7.57 1.86 11.83
CA SER A 95 -7.12 1.16 13.05
C SER A 95 -6.95 -0.36 12.88
N ASP A 96 -7.75 -0.97 12.01
CA ASP A 96 -7.69 -2.42 11.68
C ASP A 96 -6.41 -2.81 10.93
N LEU A 97 -5.74 -1.87 10.27
CA LEU A 97 -4.50 -2.10 9.54
C LEU A 97 -3.25 -1.95 10.43
N VAL A 98 -3.39 -1.43 11.66
CA VAL A 98 -2.26 -1.13 12.56
C VAL A 98 -1.79 -2.35 13.37
N HIS A 99 -2.44 -3.51 13.21
CA HIS A 99 -2.09 -4.72 13.97
C HIS A 99 -0.88 -5.47 13.40
N LYS A 100 0.28 -5.33 14.08
CA LYS A 100 1.40 -6.27 14.00
C LYS A 100 0.96 -7.59 14.63
N GLU A 101 0.74 -8.62 13.83
CA GLU A 101 0.71 -9.99 14.36
C GLU A 101 2.12 -10.29 14.88
N SER A 102 2.26 -10.33 16.19
CA SER A 102 3.45 -10.85 16.87
C SER A 102 3.60 -12.31 16.49
N ILE A 103 4.74 -12.65 15.89
CA ILE A 103 5.19 -14.03 15.69
C ILE A 103 5.10 -14.74 17.06
N PRO A 104 4.39 -15.87 17.21
CA PRO A 104 4.44 -16.63 18.45
C PRO A 104 5.88 -17.13 18.66
N GLU A 105 6.50 -16.73 19.76
CA GLU A 105 7.78 -17.26 20.19
C GLU A 105 7.68 -18.79 20.30
N ILE A 106 8.31 -19.49 19.37
CA ILE A 106 8.44 -20.95 19.44
C ILE A 106 9.39 -21.23 20.61
N GLY A 107 8.82 -21.63 21.75
CA GLY A 107 9.55 -21.99 22.95
C GLY A 107 10.58 -23.06 22.65
N VAL A 108 11.86 -22.69 22.75
CA VAL A 108 12.97 -23.65 22.74
C VAL A 108 12.96 -24.36 24.09
N ALA A 109 12.30 -25.52 24.14
CA ALA A 109 12.56 -26.51 25.18
C ALA A 109 13.82 -27.30 24.79
N CYS A 110 14.99 -26.85 25.28
CA CYS A 110 16.18 -27.68 25.28
C CYS A 110 16.18 -28.53 26.56
N SER A 111 15.96 -29.83 26.40
CA SER A 111 16.22 -30.85 27.41
C SER A 111 17.72 -31.15 27.47
N VAL A 112 18.30 -31.14 28.66
CA VAL A 112 19.38 -32.05 29.11
C VAL A 112 19.25 -32.27 30.61
#